data_AF-A0A7L4MYJ2-F1
#
_entry.id   AF-A0A7L4MYJ2-F1
#
_cell.length_a   1.000
_cell.length_b   1.000
_cell.length_c   1.000
_cell.angle_alpha   90.00
_cell.angle_beta   90.00
_cell.angle_gamma   90.00
#
_symmetry.space_group_name_H-M   'P 1'
#
loop_
_entity.id
_entity.type
_entity.pdbx_description
1 polymer ?
#
loop_
_entity_poly.entity_id
_entity_poly.type
_entity_poly.pdbx_seq_one_letter_code
_entity_poly.pdbx_strand_id
1 'polypeptide(L)'
;VSAGRVNAMSLFCLPLITLPDLTPLLETLLLYHGGASKEILSSEFLEAVNEAFLKKKISLPESSVFSLWLRHLPSLEKATLYLLEELASIQLKSVEEVACVIKDSLLPQAASHPAIFRIVTEIFKNALLETDGTSEVMTIIQVFIQLFLQALQDENEQVSKDLFLNKFYFHPPSSELPTTQWSQHLKHISDMLKALVEDTNTSSLDDLFEIWFLVACFGEWLDISAEQLLKDAVEPDALLWLMAFYYSPQNVNQQRTQTMVEAQAVYSHLMMLFSCTVLSVKDLEGAVHSIKHIEQCCNKHLIVHLLTNFLLFTAGGHMIAQEFIYHVS
;
A
#
# COMPACT_ATOMS: atom_id res chain seq x y z
N VAL A 1 3.00 3.61 43.42
CA VAL A 1 3.87 2.42 43.54
C VAL A 1 5.28 2.81 43.10
N SER A 2 6.36 2.32 43.74
CA SER A 2 7.72 2.68 43.30
C SER A 2 8.07 2.03 41.96
N ALA A 3 8.85 2.70 41.11
CA ALA A 3 9.27 2.18 39.80
C ALA A 3 9.93 0.79 39.91
N GLY A 4 10.79 0.59 40.92
CA GLY A 4 11.43 -0.70 41.17
C GLY A 4 10.47 -1.85 41.50
N ARG A 5 9.33 -1.57 42.17
CA ARG A 5 8.31 -2.60 42.43
C ARG A 5 7.55 -2.98 41.16
N VAL A 6 7.29 -2.01 40.29
CA VAL A 6 6.62 -2.25 39.00
C VAL A 6 7.53 -3.05 38.07
N ASN A 7 8.83 -2.71 38.00
CA ASN A 7 9.81 -3.48 37.25
C ASN A 7 9.95 -4.93 37.76
N ALA A 8 10.02 -5.12 39.08
CA ALA A 8 10.04 -6.47 39.64
C ALA A 8 8.78 -7.25 39.27
N MET A 9 7.60 -6.61 39.33
CA MET A 9 6.33 -7.23 38.94
C MET A 9 6.33 -7.66 37.46
N SER A 10 6.89 -6.86 36.54
CA SER A 10 6.96 -7.23 35.13
C SER A 10 7.79 -8.50 34.91
N LEU A 11 8.91 -8.64 35.63
CA LEU A 11 9.73 -9.86 35.60
C LEU A 11 8.99 -11.07 36.21
N PHE A 12 8.26 -10.89 37.31
CA PHE A 12 7.46 -11.97 37.91
C PHE A 12 6.35 -12.48 37.00
N CYS A 13 5.83 -11.63 36.10
CA CYS A 13 4.77 -12.02 35.18
C CYS A 13 5.27 -12.90 34.03
N LEU A 14 6.57 -12.88 33.68
CA LEU A 14 7.13 -13.59 32.51
C LEU A 14 6.64 -15.04 32.32
N PRO A 15 6.73 -15.94 33.33
CA PRO A 15 6.28 -17.33 33.17
C PRO A 15 4.75 -17.48 33.14
N LEU A 16 3.99 -16.42 33.41
CA LEU A 16 2.55 -16.43 33.61
C LEU A 16 1.77 -15.64 32.55
N ILE A 17 2.44 -15.02 31.57
CA ILE A 17 1.83 -14.10 30.59
C ILE A 17 0.64 -14.73 29.86
N THR A 18 0.67 -16.03 29.57
CA THR A 18 -0.41 -16.71 28.84
C THR A 18 -1.59 -17.15 29.72
N LEU A 19 -1.55 -16.89 31.02
CA LEU A 19 -2.66 -17.24 31.92
C LEU A 19 -3.78 -16.19 31.81
N PRO A 20 -5.02 -16.58 31.48
CA PRO A 20 -6.14 -15.64 31.33
C PRO A 20 -6.42 -14.80 32.58
N ASP A 21 -6.25 -15.40 33.77
CA ASP A 21 -6.45 -14.72 35.05
C ASP A 21 -5.49 -13.55 35.27
N LEU A 22 -4.36 -13.53 34.54
CA LEU A 22 -3.35 -12.47 34.64
C LEU A 22 -3.62 -11.31 33.67
N THR A 23 -4.54 -11.45 32.70
CA THR A 23 -4.80 -10.42 31.68
C THR A 23 -5.07 -9.03 32.28
N PRO A 24 -5.90 -8.85 33.32
CA PRO A 24 -6.11 -7.53 33.93
C PRO A 24 -4.83 -6.92 34.54
N LEU A 25 -3.91 -7.75 35.03
CA LEU A 25 -2.62 -7.30 35.54
C LEU A 25 -1.71 -6.85 34.39
N LEU A 26 -1.67 -7.61 33.30
CA LEU A 26 -0.90 -7.24 32.10
C LEU A 26 -1.35 -5.90 31.55
N GLU A 27 -2.67 -5.71 31.40
CA GLU A 27 -3.27 -4.43 30.99
C GLU A 27 -2.86 -3.29 31.92
N THR A 28 -2.99 -3.49 33.23
CA THR A 28 -2.62 -2.48 34.23
C THR A 28 -1.14 -2.09 34.13
N LEU A 29 -0.25 -3.07 33.91
CA LEU A 29 1.18 -2.81 33.75
C LEU A 29 1.47 -2.04 32.45
N LEU A 30 0.87 -2.46 31.33
CA LEU A 30 1.04 -1.80 30.03
C LEU A 30 0.48 -0.37 30.03
N LEU A 31 -0.58 -0.08 30.77
CA LEU A 31 -1.12 1.28 30.88
C LEU A 31 -0.39 2.13 31.95
N TYR A 32 0.47 1.52 32.76
CA TYR A 32 1.25 2.24 33.77
C TYR A 32 2.52 2.87 33.17
N HIS A 33 2.47 4.19 33.00
CA HIS A 33 3.57 4.99 32.46
C HIS A 33 4.52 5.55 33.55
N GLY A 34 4.09 5.49 34.81
CA GLY A 34 4.80 6.11 35.94
C GLY A 34 5.01 7.62 35.77
N GLY A 35 5.97 8.16 36.52
CA GLY A 35 6.32 9.60 36.48
C GLY A 35 7.77 9.88 36.09
N ALA A 36 8.50 8.88 35.61
CA ALA A 36 9.91 8.98 35.25
C ALA A 36 10.07 9.01 33.72
N SER A 37 11.13 9.65 33.21
CA SER A 37 11.41 9.74 31.76
C SER A 37 11.95 8.45 31.13
N LYS A 38 12.12 7.37 31.90
CA LYS A 38 12.66 6.09 31.45
C LYS A 38 11.62 5.00 31.60
N GLU A 39 11.66 4.04 30.68
CA GLU A 39 10.83 2.83 30.72
C GLU A 39 11.03 2.08 32.05
N ILE A 40 9.92 1.74 32.69
CA ILE A 40 9.85 1.14 34.02
C ILE A 40 9.70 -0.38 33.90
N LEU A 41 9.00 -0.87 32.90
CA LEU A 41 8.83 -2.29 32.63
C LEU A 41 10.12 -2.86 32.04
N SER A 42 10.38 -4.14 32.32
CA SER A 42 11.52 -4.84 31.74
C SER A 42 11.30 -5.10 30.24
N SER A 43 12.36 -4.99 29.44
CA SER A 43 12.29 -5.22 27.99
C SER A 43 11.83 -6.63 27.67
N GLU A 44 12.28 -7.61 28.45
CA GLU A 44 11.92 -9.02 28.33
C GLU A 44 10.42 -9.25 28.52
N PHE A 45 9.79 -8.46 29.40
CA PHE A 45 8.35 -8.53 29.61
C PHE A 45 7.59 -7.97 28.42
N LEU A 46 7.98 -6.79 27.93
CA LEU A 46 7.35 -6.15 26.77
C LEU A 46 7.47 -7.01 25.52
N GLU A 47 8.63 -7.64 25.31
CA GLU A 47 8.83 -8.58 24.21
C GLU A 47 7.98 -9.84 24.38
N ALA A 48 7.98 -10.46 25.56
CA ALA A 48 7.20 -11.68 25.79
C ALA A 48 5.68 -11.47 25.68
N VAL A 49 5.18 -10.31 26.12
CA VAL A 49 3.77 -9.93 25.95
C VAL A 49 3.46 -9.72 24.46
N ASN A 50 4.32 -9.02 23.71
CA ASN A 50 4.14 -8.84 22.26
C ASN A 50 4.10 -10.18 21.53
N GLU A 51 5.02 -11.09 21.85
CA GLU A 51 5.06 -12.44 21.30
C GLU A 51 3.80 -13.25 21.57
N ALA A 52 3.30 -13.20 22.81
CA ALA A 52 2.08 -13.88 23.18
C ALA A 52 0.87 -13.29 22.44
N PHE A 53 0.83 -11.96 22.28
CA PHE A 53 -0.22 -11.26 21.55
C PHE A 53 -0.21 -11.60 20.05
N LEU A 54 0.95 -11.49 19.37
CA LEU A 54 1.09 -11.78 17.94
C LEU A 54 0.71 -13.24 17.63
N LYS A 55 1.10 -14.18 18.49
CA LYS A 55 0.73 -15.61 18.38
C LYS A 55 -0.69 -15.91 18.85
N LYS A 56 -1.53 -14.89 19.09
CA LYS A 56 -2.91 -14.97 19.57
C LYS A 56 -3.09 -15.85 20.82
N LYS A 57 -2.07 -15.94 21.67
CA LYS A 57 -2.10 -16.69 22.95
C LYS A 57 -2.76 -15.91 24.07
N ILE A 58 -2.80 -14.59 23.93
CA ILE A 58 -3.50 -13.67 24.83
C ILE A 58 -4.36 -12.72 23.99
N SER A 59 -5.42 -12.20 24.60
CA SER A 59 -6.22 -11.10 24.06
C SER A 59 -6.01 -9.89 24.95
N LEU A 60 -5.69 -8.75 24.35
CA LEU A 60 -5.47 -7.49 25.04
C LEU A 60 -6.34 -6.41 24.39
N PRO A 61 -6.87 -5.45 25.18
CA PRO A 61 -7.50 -4.25 24.64
C PRO A 61 -6.55 -3.44 23.76
N GLU A 62 -7.09 -2.76 22.75
CA GLU A 62 -6.33 -1.90 21.82
C GLU A 62 -5.41 -0.91 22.55
N SER A 63 -5.94 -0.21 23.56
CA SER A 63 -5.17 0.74 24.37
C SER A 63 -3.91 0.14 25.02
N SER A 64 -3.96 -1.12 25.43
CA SER A 64 -2.81 -1.84 26.01
C SER A 64 -1.77 -2.17 24.95
N VAL A 65 -2.21 -2.59 23.76
CA VAL A 65 -1.34 -2.89 22.62
C VAL A 65 -0.68 -1.62 22.09
N PHE A 66 -1.44 -0.52 21.97
CA PHE A 66 -0.91 0.76 21.51
C PHE A 66 0.13 1.29 22.49
N SER A 67 -0.16 1.22 23.79
CA SER A 67 0.80 1.60 24.83
C SER A 67 2.09 0.77 24.75
N LEU A 68 1.99 -0.54 24.54
CA LEU A 68 3.14 -1.42 24.34
C LEU A 68 4.03 -0.94 23.18
N TRP A 69 3.43 -0.69 22.01
CA TRP A 69 4.17 -0.28 20.82
C TRP A 69 4.75 1.14 20.89
N LEU A 70 4.06 2.06 21.58
CA LEU A 70 4.60 3.41 21.83
C LEU A 70 5.84 3.40 22.72
N ARG A 71 5.93 2.42 23.63
CA ARG A 71 6.98 2.32 24.65
C ARG A 71 8.14 1.43 24.25
N HIS A 72 7.89 0.45 23.37
CA HIS A 72 8.87 -0.56 22.99
C HIS A 72 8.95 -0.72 21.48
N LEU A 73 9.87 0.04 20.87
CA LEU A 73 10.11 0.01 19.43
C LEU A 73 10.33 -1.41 18.86
N PRO A 74 11.14 -2.29 19.49
CA PRO A 74 11.32 -3.65 18.97
C PRO A 74 10.02 -4.46 18.88
N SER A 75 9.05 -4.20 19.79
CA SER A 75 7.74 -4.86 19.72
C SER A 75 6.92 -4.38 18.53
N LEU A 76 6.96 -3.07 18.23
CA LEU A 76 6.29 -2.50 17.07
C LEU A 76 6.91 -3.01 15.76
N GLU A 77 8.23 -2.95 15.64
CA GLU A 77 8.95 -3.46 14.45
C GLU A 77 8.60 -4.92 14.19
N LYS A 78 8.61 -5.74 15.25
CA LYS A 78 8.24 -7.15 15.16
C LYS A 78 6.79 -7.38 14.79
N ALA A 79 5.86 -6.55 15.27
CA ALA A 79 4.45 -6.63 14.88
C ALA A 79 4.24 -6.32 13.40
N THR A 80 4.93 -5.29 12.87
CA THR A 80 4.86 -4.93 11.45
C THR A 80 5.50 -5.98 10.56
N LEU A 81 6.66 -6.53 10.93
CA LEU A 81 7.30 -7.61 10.20
C LEU A 81 6.47 -8.89 10.24
N TYR A 82 5.88 -9.24 11.39
CA TYR A 82 4.98 -10.38 11.51
C TYR A 82 3.77 -10.26 10.57
N LEU A 83 3.19 -9.06 10.44
CA LEU A 83 2.11 -8.80 9.49
C LEU A 83 2.56 -9.05 8.05
N LEU A 84 3.74 -8.55 7.65
CA LEU A 84 4.28 -8.77 6.31
C LEU A 84 4.55 -10.25 6.03
N GLU A 85 5.11 -10.98 7.00
CA GLU A 85 5.34 -12.42 6.90
C GLU A 85 4.02 -13.20 6.78
N GLU A 86 3.02 -12.84 7.58
CA GLU A 86 1.69 -13.45 7.54
C GLU A 86 1.04 -13.23 6.16
N LEU A 87 1.05 -11.99 5.66
CA LEU A 87 0.51 -11.65 4.35
C LEU A 87 1.28 -12.27 3.17
N ALA A 88 2.61 -12.41 3.28
CA ALA A 88 3.41 -13.10 2.28
C ALA A 88 3.17 -14.63 2.27
N SER A 89 2.81 -15.20 3.43
CA SER A 89 2.50 -16.63 3.56
C SER A 89 1.10 -16.99 3.04
N ILE A 90 0.16 -16.04 3.12
CA ILE A 90 -1.16 -16.18 2.54
C ILE A 90 -0.99 -16.06 1.02
N GLN A 91 -1.37 -17.10 0.28
CA GLN A 91 -1.64 -16.91 -1.15
C GLN A 91 -2.75 -15.86 -1.22
N LEU A 92 -2.41 -14.62 -1.60
CA LEU A 92 -3.32 -13.49 -1.65
C LEU A 92 -4.42 -13.78 -2.68
N LYS A 93 -5.50 -14.45 -2.25
CA LYS A 93 -6.59 -14.85 -3.14
C LYS A 93 -7.58 -13.72 -3.36
N SER A 94 -7.63 -12.76 -2.44
CA SER A 94 -8.53 -11.61 -2.52
C SER A 94 -8.02 -10.43 -1.69
N VAL A 95 -8.45 -9.23 -2.08
CA VAL A 95 -8.13 -7.97 -1.36
C VAL A 95 -8.84 -7.93 0.00
N GLU A 96 -10.01 -8.56 0.10
CA GLU A 96 -10.78 -8.65 1.34
C GLU A 96 -10.07 -9.47 2.41
N GLU A 97 -9.42 -10.59 2.03
CA GLU A 97 -8.58 -11.37 2.94
C GLU A 97 -7.40 -10.55 3.47
N VAL A 98 -6.73 -9.80 2.59
CA VAL A 98 -5.64 -8.88 2.97
C VAL A 98 -6.14 -7.84 3.97
N ALA A 99 -7.30 -7.24 3.69
CA ALA A 99 -7.91 -6.24 4.56
C ALA A 99 -8.26 -6.81 5.93
N CYS A 100 -8.82 -8.02 6.00
CA CYS A 100 -9.11 -8.70 7.27
C CYS A 100 -7.85 -8.90 8.11
N VAL A 101 -6.77 -9.44 7.53
CA VAL A 101 -5.51 -9.68 8.25
C VAL A 101 -4.87 -8.38 8.74
N ILE A 102 -4.83 -7.36 7.88
CA ILE A 102 -4.30 -6.04 8.26
C ILE A 102 -5.15 -5.42 9.37
N LYS A 103 -6.48 -5.53 9.31
CA LYS A 103 -7.36 -5.01 10.36
C LYS A 103 -7.18 -5.74 11.69
N ASP A 104 -7.04 -7.07 11.64
CA ASP A 104 -6.82 -7.93 12.82
C ASP A 104 -5.45 -7.73 13.48
N SER A 105 -4.52 -7.04 12.79
CA SER A 105 -3.21 -6.67 13.32
C SER A 105 -3.28 -5.48 14.29
N LEU A 106 -4.34 -4.67 14.26
CA LEU A 106 -4.47 -3.39 14.98
C LEU A 106 -3.48 -2.27 14.56
N LEU A 107 -2.58 -2.53 13.59
CA LEU A 107 -1.61 -1.54 13.13
C LEU A 107 -2.25 -0.30 12.47
N PRO A 108 -3.31 -0.42 11.64
CA PRO A 108 -3.97 0.76 11.07
C PRO A 108 -4.49 1.72 12.15
N GLN A 109 -5.11 1.19 13.20
CA GLN A 109 -5.64 1.97 14.32
C GLN A 109 -4.52 2.55 15.18
N ALA A 110 -3.50 1.75 15.51
CA ALA A 110 -2.35 2.22 16.27
C ALA A 110 -1.58 3.33 15.54
N ALA A 111 -1.56 3.27 14.21
CA ALA A 111 -0.92 4.26 13.36
C ALA A 111 -1.63 5.62 13.37
N SER A 112 -2.84 5.76 13.93
CA SER A 112 -3.39 7.09 14.26
C SER A 112 -2.40 7.92 15.10
N HIS A 113 -1.56 7.27 15.91
CA HIS A 113 -0.46 7.94 16.59
C HIS A 113 0.76 8.17 15.65
N PRO A 114 1.21 9.43 15.45
CA PRO A 114 2.28 9.78 14.51
C PRO A 114 3.59 8.98 14.63
N ALA A 115 4.01 8.68 15.85
CA ALA A 115 5.24 7.92 16.09
C ALA A 115 5.13 6.48 15.57
N ILE A 116 3.96 5.85 15.70
CA ILE A 116 3.71 4.49 15.20
C ILE A 116 3.63 4.54 13.69
N PHE A 117 2.82 5.45 13.13
CA PHE A 117 2.72 5.65 11.68
C PHE A 117 4.08 5.74 11.01
N ARG A 118 4.98 6.57 11.56
CA ARG A 118 6.32 6.75 11.01
C ARG A 118 7.11 5.44 10.94
N ILE A 119 7.10 4.63 11.99
CA ILE A 119 7.86 3.37 12.02
C ILE A 119 7.25 2.34 11.07
N VAL A 120 5.93 2.17 11.08
CA VAL A 120 5.22 1.25 10.19
C VAL A 120 5.47 1.62 8.72
N THR A 121 5.36 2.91 8.40
CA THR A 121 5.61 3.44 7.06
C THR A 121 7.05 3.20 6.61
N GLU A 122 8.03 3.37 7.51
CA GLU A 122 9.43 3.11 7.20
C GLU A 122 9.69 1.64 6.87
N ILE A 123 9.06 0.72 7.60
CA ILE A 123 9.16 -0.72 7.32
C ILE A 123 8.53 -1.05 5.96
N PHE A 124 7.38 -0.46 5.63
CA PHE A 124 6.77 -0.63 4.31
C PHE A 124 7.60 -0.04 3.18
N LYS A 125 8.26 1.10 3.40
CA LYS A 125 9.23 1.66 2.45
C LYS A 125 10.37 0.69 2.19
N ASN A 126 10.92 0.09 3.24
CA ASN A 126 11.98 -0.91 3.10
C ASN A 126 11.47 -2.14 2.32
N ALA A 127 10.27 -2.64 2.64
CA ALA A 127 9.65 -3.74 1.89
C ALA A 127 9.44 -3.38 0.40
N LEU A 128 9.03 -2.15 0.10
CA LEU A 128 8.86 -1.66 -1.26
C LEU A 128 10.19 -1.63 -2.02
N LEU A 129 11.26 -1.11 -1.39
CA LEU A 129 12.61 -1.08 -1.96
C LEU A 129 13.17 -2.47 -2.20
N GLU A 130 13.05 -3.37 -1.21
CA GLU A 130 13.63 -4.71 -1.28
C GLU A 130 12.95 -5.59 -2.33
N THR A 131 11.68 -5.33 -2.62
CA THR A 131 10.89 -6.10 -3.61
C THR A 131 10.81 -5.44 -4.97
N ASP A 132 11.37 -4.24 -5.15
CA ASP A 132 11.21 -3.42 -6.36
C ASP A 132 9.73 -3.24 -6.74
N GLY A 133 8.85 -3.15 -5.74
CA GLY A 133 7.43 -2.87 -5.93
C GLY A 133 6.61 -4.02 -6.50
N THR A 134 6.78 -5.23 -5.98
CA THR A 134 5.87 -6.36 -6.33
C THR A 134 4.42 -5.99 -6.09
N SER A 135 3.52 -6.60 -6.89
CA SER A 135 2.07 -6.40 -6.76
C SER A 135 1.55 -6.66 -5.36
N GLU A 136 2.12 -7.63 -4.68
CA GLU A 136 1.78 -8.07 -3.33
C GLU A 136 2.11 -6.96 -2.31
N VAL A 137 3.33 -6.43 -2.34
CA VAL A 137 3.73 -5.34 -1.43
C VAL A 137 2.94 -4.06 -1.72
N MET A 138 2.72 -3.74 -2.99
CA MET A 138 1.87 -2.60 -3.38
C MET A 138 0.45 -2.72 -2.84
N THR A 139 -0.15 -3.90 -2.97
CA THR A 139 -1.51 -4.18 -2.46
C THR A 139 -1.55 -4.04 -0.93
N ILE A 140 -0.57 -4.58 -0.22
CA ILE A 140 -0.48 -4.49 1.24
C ILE A 140 -0.42 -3.02 1.68
N ILE A 141 0.44 -2.21 1.05
CA ILE A 141 0.60 -0.79 1.35
C ILE A 141 -0.73 -0.05 1.11
N GLN A 142 -1.38 -0.29 -0.04
CA GLN A 142 -2.63 0.38 -0.39
C GLN A 142 -3.76 0.04 0.57
N VAL A 143 -3.95 -1.25 0.87
CA VAL A 143 -4.99 -1.71 1.80
C VAL A 143 -4.72 -1.18 3.21
N PHE A 144 -3.45 -1.16 3.65
CA PHE A 144 -3.08 -0.56 4.93
C PHE A 144 -3.46 0.92 4.98
N ILE A 145 -3.11 1.71 3.96
CA ILE A 145 -3.40 3.14 3.91
C ILE A 145 -4.91 3.38 3.90
N GLN A 146 -5.68 2.59 3.15
CA GLN A 146 -7.14 2.68 3.15
C GLN A 146 -7.73 2.43 4.55
N LEU A 147 -7.30 1.36 5.23
CA LEU A 147 -7.76 1.02 6.58
C LEU A 147 -7.33 2.07 7.62
N PHE A 148 -6.13 2.63 7.48
CA PHE A 148 -5.63 3.71 8.32
C PHE A 148 -6.46 4.98 8.15
N LEU A 149 -6.78 5.37 6.90
CA LEU A 149 -7.64 6.52 6.63
C LEU A 149 -9.05 6.33 7.21
N GLN A 150 -9.59 5.12 7.15
CA GLN A 150 -10.86 4.78 7.81
C GLN A 150 -10.77 4.94 9.33
N ALA A 151 -9.70 4.43 9.96
CA ALA A 151 -9.49 4.59 11.41
C ALA A 151 -9.40 6.07 11.83
N LEU A 152 -8.71 6.90 11.04
CA LEU A 152 -8.65 8.36 11.28
C LEU A 152 -10.01 9.05 11.17
N GLN A 153 -10.88 8.58 10.27
CA GLN A 153 -12.23 9.14 10.12
C GLN A 153 -13.07 8.85 11.36
N ASP A 154 -12.98 7.63 11.89
CA ASP A 154 -13.74 7.18 13.06
C ASP A 154 -13.30 7.85 14.37
N GLU A 155 -12.00 8.13 14.54
CA GLU A 155 -11.45 8.69 15.79
C GLU A 155 -11.65 10.22 15.93
N ASN A 156 -12.12 10.91 14.89
CA ASN A 156 -12.36 12.37 14.90
C ASN A 156 -11.15 13.21 15.36
N GLU A 157 -9.93 12.65 15.30
CA GLU A 157 -8.69 13.33 15.70
C GLU A 157 -8.17 14.21 14.55
N GLN A 158 -8.40 15.51 14.68
CA GLN A 158 -7.98 16.52 13.70
C GLN A 158 -6.44 16.56 13.51
N VAL A 159 -5.67 16.30 14.56
CA VAL A 159 -4.20 16.47 14.58
C VAL A 159 -3.48 15.41 13.73
N SER A 160 -3.98 14.17 13.75
CA SER A 160 -3.42 13.05 12.99
C SER A 160 -3.76 13.16 11.50
N LYS A 161 -4.95 13.70 11.17
CA LYS A 161 -5.32 14.10 9.81
C LYS A 161 -4.41 15.20 9.29
N ASP A 162 -4.18 16.25 10.06
CA ASP A 162 -3.33 17.38 9.64
C ASP A 162 -1.88 16.93 9.39
N LEU A 163 -1.30 16.04 10.20
CA LEU A 163 0.06 15.54 9.99
C LEU A 163 0.16 14.63 8.75
N PHE A 164 -0.85 13.78 8.51
CA PHE A 164 -0.91 12.95 7.31
C PHE A 164 -1.09 13.84 6.07
N LEU A 165 -2.01 14.80 6.09
CA LEU A 165 -2.27 15.74 5.00
C LEU A 165 -1.11 16.72 4.74
N ASN A 166 -0.30 17.08 5.76
CA ASN A 166 0.87 17.94 5.59
C ASN A 166 2.08 17.20 5.00
N LYS A 167 2.12 15.87 5.05
CA LYS A 167 3.25 15.09 4.50
C LYS A 167 2.85 14.45 3.17
N PHE A 168 1.60 13.99 3.10
CA PHE A 168 0.88 13.58 1.91
C PHE A 168 0.02 14.78 1.47
N TYR A 169 0.67 15.89 1.12
CA TYR A 169 0.08 16.76 0.10
C TYR A 169 -0.32 15.82 -1.03
N PHE A 170 -1.51 15.96 -1.63
CA PHE A 170 -1.98 15.12 -2.74
C PHE A 170 -2.58 13.79 -2.24
N HIS A 171 -3.88 13.51 -2.16
CA HIS A 171 -5.12 14.04 -2.67
C HIS A 171 -6.27 13.32 -1.92
N PRO A 172 -7.53 13.81 -1.97
CA PRO A 172 -8.65 13.06 -1.39
C PRO A 172 -8.70 11.63 -1.97
N PRO A 173 -9.12 10.62 -1.18
CA PRO A 173 -9.44 9.31 -1.73
C PRO A 173 -10.48 9.45 -2.86
N SER A 174 -10.46 8.54 -3.83
CA SER A 174 -11.31 8.66 -5.03
C SER A 174 -12.80 8.79 -4.67
N SER A 175 -13.21 8.16 -3.56
CA SER A 175 -14.55 8.15 -3.00
C SER A 175 -15.06 9.52 -2.56
N GLU A 176 -14.16 10.49 -2.32
CA GLU A 176 -14.50 11.86 -1.94
C GLU A 176 -14.60 12.80 -3.15
N LEU A 177 -14.17 12.38 -4.34
CA LEU A 177 -14.16 13.21 -5.56
C LEU A 177 -15.25 12.78 -6.56
N PRO A 178 -16.09 13.70 -7.07
CA PRO A 178 -17.04 13.37 -8.13
C PRO A 178 -16.34 12.83 -9.38
N THR A 179 -16.92 11.80 -10.00
CA THR A 179 -16.34 11.13 -11.19
C THR A 179 -16.05 12.07 -12.36
N THR A 180 -16.82 13.15 -12.48
CA THR A 180 -16.64 14.20 -13.50
C THR A 180 -15.33 14.99 -13.36
N GLN A 181 -14.66 14.92 -12.20
CA GLN A 181 -13.42 15.64 -11.91
C GLN A 181 -12.18 14.74 -11.96
N TRP A 182 -12.35 13.43 -12.08
CA TRP A 182 -11.24 12.46 -12.04
C TRP A 182 -10.19 12.73 -13.11
N SER A 183 -10.59 13.02 -14.35
CA SER A 183 -9.65 13.28 -15.45
C SER A 183 -8.76 14.51 -15.20
N GLN A 184 -9.36 15.61 -14.74
CA GLN A 184 -8.62 16.84 -14.40
C GLN A 184 -7.70 16.64 -13.19
N HIS A 185 -8.16 15.86 -12.22
CA HIS A 185 -7.40 15.54 -11.03
C HIS A 185 -6.17 14.68 -11.32
N LEU A 186 -6.35 13.60 -12.08
CA LEU A 186 -5.26 12.72 -12.50
C LEU A 186 -4.23 13.44 -13.37
N LYS A 187 -4.69 14.36 -14.24
CA LYS A 187 -3.79 15.24 -14.98
C LYS A 187 -2.95 16.08 -14.01
N HIS A 188 -3.58 16.73 -13.04
CA HIS A 188 -2.87 17.57 -12.08
C HIS A 188 -1.82 16.78 -11.28
N ILE A 189 -2.17 15.56 -10.84
CA ILE A 189 -1.24 14.62 -10.21
C ILE A 189 -0.04 14.37 -11.13
N SER A 190 -0.31 13.98 -12.38
CA SER A 190 0.73 13.64 -13.34
C SER A 190 1.64 14.83 -13.65
N ASP A 191 1.08 16.00 -13.93
CA ASP A 191 1.84 17.22 -14.24
C ASP A 191 2.75 17.63 -13.07
N MET A 192 2.23 17.52 -11.85
CA MET A 192 2.99 17.84 -10.64
C MET A 192 4.09 16.83 -10.36
N LEU A 193 3.80 15.53 -10.43
CA LEU A 193 4.81 14.48 -10.27
C LEU A 193 5.89 14.62 -11.35
N LYS A 194 5.49 14.91 -12.58
CA LYS A 194 6.39 15.15 -13.69
C LYS A 194 7.26 16.37 -13.44
N ALA A 195 6.71 17.48 -12.95
CA ALA A 195 7.50 18.64 -12.55
C ALA A 195 8.50 18.28 -11.43
N LEU A 196 8.06 17.55 -10.38
CA LEU A 196 8.95 17.13 -9.29
C LEU A 196 10.08 16.21 -9.78
N VAL A 197 9.80 15.33 -10.74
CA VAL A 197 10.77 14.35 -11.25
C VAL A 197 11.68 14.93 -12.35
N GLU A 198 11.21 15.89 -13.16
CA GLU A 198 11.93 16.43 -14.31
C GLU A 198 12.60 17.79 -14.03
N ASP A 199 12.01 18.66 -13.19
CA ASP A 199 12.59 19.97 -12.86
C ASP A 199 13.80 19.83 -11.91
N THR A 200 13.84 18.73 -11.17
CA THR A 200 14.93 18.43 -10.25
C THR A 200 16.11 17.80 -10.99
N ASN A 201 16.87 18.62 -11.72
CA ASN A 201 18.20 18.26 -12.26
C ASN A 201 19.23 17.83 -11.18
N THR A 202 18.80 17.72 -9.91
CA THR A 202 19.59 17.38 -8.72
C THR A 202 18.84 16.51 -7.71
N SER A 203 17.67 15.91 -8.02
CA SER A 203 16.95 15.08 -7.02
C SER A 203 17.81 13.89 -6.65
N SER A 204 18.04 13.70 -5.36
CA SER A 204 18.68 12.48 -4.88
C SER A 204 17.79 11.27 -5.20
N LEU A 205 18.39 10.08 -5.27
CA LEU A 205 17.62 8.84 -5.40
C LEU A 205 16.59 8.69 -4.27
N ASP A 206 16.92 9.23 -3.09
CA ASP A 206 16.05 9.23 -1.92
C ASP A 206 14.77 10.06 -2.16
N ASP A 207 14.88 11.24 -2.80
CA ASP A 207 13.71 12.08 -3.11
C ASP A 207 12.77 11.38 -4.12
N LEU A 208 13.34 10.71 -5.12
CA LEU A 208 12.57 9.96 -6.12
C LEU A 208 11.84 8.77 -5.50
N PHE A 209 12.50 8.09 -4.55
CA PHE A 209 11.91 6.99 -3.80
C PHE A 209 10.74 7.46 -2.92
N GLU A 210 10.89 8.58 -2.22
CA GLU A 210 9.79 9.17 -1.43
C GLU A 210 8.57 9.49 -2.30
N ILE A 211 8.80 10.05 -3.50
CA ILE A 211 7.73 10.31 -4.47
C ILE A 211 7.09 9.00 -4.94
N TRP A 212 7.87 7.97 -5.23
CA TRP A 212 7.33 6.68 -5.65
C TRP A 212 6.50 6.01 -4.55
N PHE A 213 6.99 6.01 -3.30
CA PHE A 213 6.25 5.49 -2.15
C PHE A 213 4.91 6.23 -1.96
N LEU A 214 4.90 7.55 -2.16
CA LEU A 214 3.67 8.35 -2.14
C LEU A 214 2.66 7.86 -3.19
N VAL A 215 3.10 7.62 -4.43
CA VAL A 215 2.23 7.07 -5.49
C VAL A 215 1.77 5.65 -5.13
N ALA A 216 2.65 4.83 -4.52
CA ALA A 216 2.31 3.49 -4.06
C ALA A 216 1.16 3.48 -3.04
N CYS A 217 1.16 4.43 -2.09
CA CYS A 217 0.07 4.59 -1.12
C CYS A 217 -1.29 4.89 -1.75
N PHE A 218 -1.31 5.50 -2.94
CA PHE A 218 -2.54 5.92 -3.63
C PHE A 218 -2.73 5.24 -4.98
N GLY A 219 -2.40 3.94 -5.06
CA GLY A 219 -2.50 3.17 -6.31
C GLY A 219 -3.92 3.05 -6.89
N GLU A 220 -4.97 3.31 -6.12
CA GLU A 220 -6.35 3.38 -6.63
C GLU A 220 -6.49 4.37 -7.79
N TRP A 221 -5.73 5.47 -7.75
CA TRP A 221 -5.71 6.45 -8.86
C TRP A 221 -5.15 5.87 -10.16
N LEU A 222 -4.38 4.78 -10.12
CA LEU A 222 -3.89 4.10 -11.32
C LEU A 222 -4.95 3.26 -11.99
N ASP A 223 -5.77 2.56 -11.21
CA ASP A 223 -6.91 1.82 -11.75
C ASP A 223 -7.90 2.79 -12.40
N ILE A 224 -8.16 3.92 -11.72
CA ILE A 224 -8.97 5.02 -12.27
C ILE A 224 -8.29 5.63 -13.51
N SER A 225 -6.96 5.76 -13.53
CA SER A 225 -6.24 6.23 -14.73
C SER A 225 -6.44 5.31 -15.92
N ALA A 226 -6.34 3.99 -15.71
CA ALA A 226 -6.58 3.00 -16.75
C ALA A 226 -8.05 3.02 -17.22
N GLU A 227 -9.00 3.19 -16.31
CA GLU A 227 -10.42 3.37 -16.64
C GLU A 227 -10.64 4.63 -17.50
N GLN A 228 -10.10 5.77 -17.08
CA GLN A 228 -10.24 7.05 -17.79
C GLN A 228 -9.58 7.00 -19.17
N LEU A 229 -8.46 6.29 -19.31
CA LEU A 229 -7.79 6.06 -20.60
C LEU A 229 -8.72 5.41 -21.64
N LEU A 230 -9.59 4.50 -21.21
CA LEU A 230 -10.47 3.71 -22.08
C LEU A 230 -11.83 4.37 -22.33
N LYS A 231 -12.33 5.20 -21.40
CA LYS A 231 -13.68 5.79 -21.48
C LYS A 231 -13.72 7.13 -22.20
N ASP A 232 -12.86 8.09 -21.82
CA ASP A 232 -12.86 9.45 -22.36
C ASP A 232 -11.56 10.18 -21.99
N ALA A 233 -10.44 9.70 -22.53
CA ALA A 233 -9.13 10.25 -22.20
C ALA A 233 -8.96 11.65 -22.82
N VAL A 234 -9.24 12.70 -22.02
CA VAL A 234 -8.99 14.09 -22.43
C VAL A 234 -7.50 14.31 -22.73
N GLU A 235 -6.61 13.66 -21.98
CA GLU A 235 -5.15 13.73 -22.16
C GLU A 235 -4.47 12.37 -21.84
N PRO A 236 -4.41 11.44 -22.80
CA PRO A 236 -3.89 10.08 -22.56
C PRO A 236 -2.41 10.06 -22.18
N ASP A 237 -1.61 11.00 -22.69
CA ASP A 237 -0.17 11.05 -22.41
C ASP A 237 0.15 11.32 -20.93
N ALA A 238 -0.67 12.13 -20.24
CA ALA A 238 -0.49 12.39 -18.81
C ALA A 238 -0.78 11.14 -17.97
N LEU A 239 -1.82 10.39 -18.32
CA LEU A 239 -2.20 9.16 -17.62
C LEU A 239 -1.19 8.04 -17.88
N LEU A 240 -0.74 7.89 -19.13
CA LEU A 240 0.32 6.93 -19.49
C LEU A 240 1.64 7.26 -18.77
N TRP A 241 1.98 8.54 -18.61
CA TRP A 241 3.15 8.96 -17.85
C TRP A 241 3.05 8.56 -16.38
N LEU A 242 1.89 8.78 -15.75
CA LEU A 242 1.65 8.40 -14.35
C LEU A 242 1.81 6.88 -14.15
N MET A 243 1.20 6.07 -15.03
CA MET A 243 1.32 4.62 -14.95
C MET A 243 2.74 4.13 -15.25
N ALA A 244 3.44 4.74 -16.22
CA ALA A 244 4.83 4.42 -16.52
C ALA A 244 5.76 4.73 -15.34
N PHE A 245 5.52 5.85 -14.65
CA PHE A 245 6.26 6.21 -13.44
C PHE A 245 6.01 5.21 -12.31
N TYR A 246 4.76 4.80 -12.06
CA TYR A 246 4.45 3.86 -11.00
C TYR A 246 5.16 2.51 -11.12
N TYR A 247 5.18 1.94 -12.33
CA TYR A 247 5.78 0.63 -12.58
C TYR A 247 7.28 0.68 -12.91
N SER A 248 7.83 1.87 -13.17
CA SER A 248 9.26 2.05 -13.45
C SER A 248 9.76 3.40 -12.93
N PRO A 249 9.73 3.61 -11.61
CA PRO A 249 10.07 4.89 -11.00
C PRO A 249 11.54 5.26 -11.22
N GLN A 250 12.42 4.24 -11.29
CA GLN A 250 13.86 4.39 -11.46
C GLN A 250 14.26 4.76 -12.90
N ASN A 251 13.35 4.65 -13.88
CA ASN A 251 13.68 4.96 -15.27
C ASN A 251 13.93 6.47 -15.39
N VAL A 252 15.17 6.84 -15.72
CA VAL A 252 15.59 8.23 -15.88
C VAL A 252 15.54 8.62 -17.36
N ASN A 253 15.04 9.82 -17.66
CA ASN A 253 15.11 10.50 -18.96
C ASN A 253 14.86 9.60 -20.18
N GLN A 254 15.92 9.08 -20.80
CA GLN A 254 15.86 8.27 -22.02
C GLN A 254 15.09 6.95 -21.83
N GLN A 255 15.26 6.27 -20.69
CA GLN A 255 14.52 5.03 -20.40
C GLN A 255 13.03 5.32 -20.23
N ARG A 256 12.68 6.41 -19.54
CA ARG A 256 11.28 6.84 -19.37
C ARG A 256 10.64 7.24 -20.70
N THR A 257 11.39 7.94 -21.55
CA THR A 257 10.95 8.29 -22.91
C THR A 257 10.64 7.03 -23.73
N GLN A 258 11.49 6.01 -23.63
CA GLN A 258 11.28 4.73 -24.29
C GLN A 258 10.03 4.01 -23.74
N THR A 259 9.87 3.93 -22.41
CA THR A 259 8.67 3.37 -21.78
C THR A 259 7.39 4.08 -22.23
N MET A 260 7.43 5.40 -22.37
CA MET A 260 6.30 6.19 -22.87
C MET A 260 5.94 5.86 -24.31
N VAL A 261 6.93 5.75 -25.20
CA VAL A 261 6.70 5.37 -26.61
C VAL A 261 6.06 3.98 -26.69
N GLU A 262 6.53 3.03 -25.89
CA GLU A 262 5.97 1.68 -25.82
C GLU A 262 4.53 1.68 -25.29
N ALA A 263 4.29 2.38 -24.18
CA ALA A 263 2.96 2.52 -23.58
C ALA A 263 1.96 3.18 -24.54
N GLN A 264 2.40 4.22 -25.26
CA GLN A 264 1.57 4.92 -26.24
C GLN A 264 1.26 4.05 -27.47
N ALA A 265 2.20 3.22 -27.92
CA ALA A 265 1.98 2.27 -29.00
C ALA A 265 0.94 1.20 -28.59
N VAL A 266 1.07 0.64 -27.38
CA VAL A 266 0.11 -0.31 -26.80
C VAL A 266 -1.27 0.33 -26.69
N TYR A 267 -1.36 1.50 -26.07
CA TYR A 267 -2.61 2.24 -25.91
C TYR A 267 -3.29 2.52 -27.24
N SER A 268 -2.55 3.04 -28.23
CA SER A 268 -3.09 3.34 -29.57
C SER A 268 -3.68 2.10 -30.22
N HIS A 269 -3.01 0.95 -30.05
CA HIS A 269 -3.49 -0.32 -30.57
C HIS A 269 -4.75 -0.82 -29.84
N LEU A 270 -4.80 -0.70 -28.51
CA LEU A 270 -5.98 -1.02 -27.73
C LEU A 270 -7.18 -0.15 -28.12
N MET A 271 -6.97 1.16 -28.35
CA MET A 271 -8.06 2.05 -28.80
C MET A 271 -8.57 1.72 -30.20
N MET A 272 -7.69 1.26 -31.11
CA MET A 272 -8.15 0.72 -32.40
C MET A 272 -9.05 -0.49 -32.21
N LEU A 273 -8.65 -1.44 -31.34
CA LEU A 273 -9.48 -2.60 -31.03
C LEU A 273 -10.78 -2.23 -30.33
N PHE A 274 -10.75 -1.28 -29.39
CA PHE A 274 -11.93 -0.79 -28.68
C PHE A 274 -12.98 -0.22 -29.64
N SER A 275 -12.54 0.30 -30.77
CA SER A 275 -13.40 0.85 -31.83
C SER A 275 -14.00 -0.21 -32.75
N CYS A 276 -13.60 -1.49 -32.63
CA CYS A 276 -14.14 -2.60 -33.42
C CYS A 276 -15.46 -3.13 -32.82
N THR A 277 -16.46 -3.36 -33.66
CA THR A 277 -17.80 -3.83 -33.23
C THR A 277 -17.85 -5.32 -32.88
N VAL A 278 -16.86 -6.11 -33.31
CA VAL A 278 -16.71 -7.53 -33.00
C VAL A 278 -15.23 -7.77 -32.73
N LEU A 279 -14.91 -8.25 -31.54
CA LEU A 279 -13.56 -8.43 -31.04
C LEU A 279 -13.35 -9.93 -30.79
N SER A 280 -12.32 -10.53 -31.37
CA SER A 280 -11.99 -11.96 -31.18
C SER A 280 -10.69 -12.15 -30.42
N VAL A 281 -10.48 -13.35 -29.85
CA VAL A 281 -9.19 -13.72 -29.21
C VAL A 281 -8.02 -13.55 -30.17
N LYS A 282 -8.19 -13.84 -31.47
CA LYS A 282 -7.14 -13.68 -32.48
C LYS A 282 -6.74 -12.22 -32.72
N ASP A 283 -7.68 -11.29 -32.57
CA ASP A 283 -7.39 -9.86 -32.71
C ASP A 283 -6.59 -9.37 -31.50
N LEU A 284 -6.90 -9.88 -30.30
CA LEU A 284 -6.15 -9.59 -29.07
C LEU A 284 -4.75 -10.25 -29.10
N GLU A 285 -4.65 -11.51 -29.49
CA GLU A 285 -3.37 -12.20 -29.69
C GLU A 285 -2.54 -11.48 -30.75
N GLY A 286 -3.16 -11.07 -31.86
CA GLY A 286 -2.52 -10.26 -32.90
C GLY A 286 -2.00 -8.93 -32.36
N ALA A 287 -2.76 -8.25 -31.49
CA ALA A 287 -2.33 -7.03 -30.83
C ALA A 287 -1.11 -7.25 -29.92
N VAL A 288 -1.18 -8.24 -29.04
CA VAL A 288 -0.09 -8.65 -28.14
C VAL A 288 1.16 -9.05 -28.94
N HIS A 289 1.02 -9.80 -30.04
CA HIS A 289 2.15 -10.22 -30.88
C HIS A 289 2.68 -9.11 -31.79
N SER A 290 1.84 -8.16 -32.21
CA SER A 290 2.26 -6.99 -32.99
C SER A 290 3.17 -6.06 -32.19
N ILE A 291 3.03 -6.09 -30.87
CA ILE A 291 4.00 -5.55 -29.92
C ILE A 291 5.17 -6.55 -29.90
N LYS A 292 5.99 -6.54 -30.96
CA LYS A 292 7.12 -7.45 -31.24
C LYS A 292 8.19 -7.53 -30.14
N HIS A 293 8.02 -6.81 -29.05
CA HIS A 293 8.97 -6.65 -27.96
C HIS A 293 8.36 -6.91 -26.58
N ILE A 294 7.18 -7.53 -26.37
CA ILE A 294 6.69 -7.77 -24.99
C ILE A 294 7.70 -8.54 -24.11
N GLU A 295 8.46 -9.47 -24.69
CA GLU A 295 9.54 -10.17 -23.98
C GLU A 295 10.73 -9.26 -23.61
N GLN A 296 10.97 -8.20 -24.37
CA GLN A 296 12.01 -7.18 -24.21
C GLN A 296 11.51 -5.84 -23.63
N CYS A 297 10.21 -5.72 -23.42
CA CYS A 297 9.56 -4.49 -22.99
C CYS A 297 9.94 -4.26 -21.54
N CYS A 298 10.44 -3.05 -21.26
CA CYS A 298 10.97 -2.73 -19.94
C CYS A 298 9.88 -2.76 -18.84
N ASN A 299 8.59 -2.85 -19.21
CA ASN A 299 7.50 -2.71 -18.25
C ASN A 299 6.29 -3.62 -18.55
N LYS A 300 6.48 -4.92 -18.29
CA LYS A 300 5.42 -5.95 -18.47
C LYS A 300 4.19 -5.69 -17.61
N HIS A 301 4.37 -5.18 -16.39
CA HIS A 301 3.28 -4.91 -15.46
C HIS A 301 2.36 -3.79 -15.97
N LEU A 302 2.91 -2.72 -16.53
CA LEU A 302 2.13 -1.66 -17.19
C LEU A 302 1.26 -2.22 -18.33
N ILE A 303 1.85 -3.04 -19.20
CA ILE A 303 1.14 -3.63 -20.33
C ILE A 303 0.02 -4.55 -19.86
N VAL A 304 0.31 -5.44 -18.90
CA VAL A 304 -0.69 -6.32 -18.30
C VAL A 304 -1.82 -5.50 -17.68
N HIS A 305 -1.50 -4.42 -16.98
CA HIS A 305 -2.51 -3.56 -16.36
C HIS A 305 -3.43 -2.90 -17.41
N LEU A 306 -2.87 -2.37 -18.50
CA LEU A 306 -3.64 -1.80 -19.61
C LEU A 306 -4.53 -2.86 -20.31
N LEU A 307 -3.99 -4.07 -20.56
CA LEU A 307 -4.73 -5.16 -21.18
C LEU A 307 -5.88 -5.66 -20.31
N THR A 308 -5.64 -5.82 -19.00
CA THR A 308 -6.67 -6.24 -18.04
C THR A 308 -7.81 -5.24 -18.01
N ASN A 309 -7.52 -3.94 -17.90
CA ASN A 309 -8.57 -2.91 -17.93
C ASN A 309 -9.31 -2.87 -19.27
N PHE A 310 -8.60 -3.05 -20.39
CA PHE A 310 -9.24 -3.15 -21.70
C PHE A 310 -10.25 -4.29 -21.74
N LEU A 311 -9.90 -5.49 -21.26
CA LEU A 311 -10.83 -6.62 -21.20
C LEU A 311 -12.02 -6.39 -20.25
N LEU A 312 -11.80 -5.66 -19.15
CA LEU A 312 -12.85 -5.34 -18.19
C LEU A 312 -13.87 -4.34 -18.74
N PHE A 313 -13.41 -3.34 -19.50
CA PHE A 313 -14.26 -2.23 -19.97
C PHE A 313 -14.73 -2.35 -21.43
N THR A 314 -14.24 -3.31 -22.20
CA THR A 314 -14.74 -3.57 -23.56
C THR A 314 -16.04 -4.36 -23.57
N ALA A 315 -16.96 -3.98 -24.46
CA ALA A 315 -18.15 -4.78 -24.73
C ALA A 315 -17.74 -6.15 -25.30
N GLY A 316 -18.00 -7.22 -24.56
CA GLY A 316 -17.63 -8.59 -24.94
C GLY A 316 -16.27 -9.07 -24.44
N GLY A 317 -15.50 -8.25 -23.72
CA GLY A 317 -14.18 -8.64 -23.18
C GLY A 317 -14.23 -9.85 -22.23
N HIS A 318 -15.31 -10.00 -21.46
CA HIS A 318 -15.53 -11.21 -20.65
C HIS A 318 -15.69 -12.49 -21.48
N MET A 319 -16.28 -12.42 -22.69
CA MET A 319 -16.38 -13.58 -23.58
C MET A 319 -15.02 -13.95 -24.15
N ILE A 320 -14.19 -12.95 -24.48
CA ILE A 320 -12.81 -13.15 -24.95
C ILE A 320 -11.96 -13.79 -23.85
N ALA A 321 -12.09 -13.32 -22.61
CA ALA A 321 -11.41 -13.91 -21.46
C ALA A 321 -11.84 -15.36 -21.23
N GLN A 322 -13.13 -15.67 -21.34
CA GLN A 322 -13.66 -17.04 -21.24
C GLN A 322 -13.16 -17.95 -22.36
N GLU A 323 -13.14 -17.46 -23.61
CA GLU A 323 -12.62 -18.19 -24.77
C GLU A 323 -11.13 -18.50 -24.59
N PHE A 324 -10.35 -17.54 -24.09
CA PHE A 324 -8.93 -17.74 -23.78
C PHE A 324 -8.70 -18.77 -22.66
N ILE A 325 -9.47 -18.69 -21.56
CA ILE A 325 -9.42 -19.69 -20.49
C ILE A 325 -9.73 -21.08 -21.05
N TYR A 326 -10.74 -21.22 -21.90
CA TYR A 326 -11.10 -22.49 -22.53
C TYR A 326 -9.99 -23.03 -23.45
N HIS A 327 -9.24 -22.16 -24.11
CA HIS A 327 -8.13 -22.57 -24.98
C HIS A 327 -6.85 -22.98 -24.23
N VAL A 328 -6.66 -22.52 -22.99
CA VAL A 328 -5.46 -22.78 -22.18
C VAL A 328 -5.68 -23.85 -21.10
N SER A 329 -6.93 -24.16 -20.76
CA SER A 329 -7.33 -25.23 -19.83
C SER A 329 -7.38 -26.60 -20.49
#